data_AF-A0A962BK80-F1
#
_entry.id   AF-A0A962BK80-F1
#
_cell.length_a   1.000
_cell.length_b   1.000
_cell.length_c   1.000
_cell.angle_alpha   90.00
_cell.angle_beta   90.00
_cell.angle_gamma   90.00
#
_symmetry.space_group_name_H-M   'P 1'
#
loop_
_entity.id
_entity.type
_entity.pdbx_description
1 polymer ?
#
loop_
_entity_poly.entity_id
_entity_poly.type
_entity_poly.pdbx_seq_one_letter_code
_entity_poly.pdbx_strand_id
1 'polypeptide(L)'
;FYDVAELTAIVRRAADILGIECEAEGAGEIARRSRGTPRIANRLLRRVRDFAEVKADGVITRAVADAAMAMLKVDGEGFDPLDRRMLSTIIESFDGGPVGVESLAAALSEERGTLEDVIEPYLIQQGYLTRTARGRMATAKAYRHFGFQPRADRADLFAAGEDGE
;
A
#
# COMPACT_ATOMS: atom_id res chain seq x y z
N PHE A 1 4.37 -12.58 6.18
CA PHE A 1 3.04 -12.11 5.78
C PHE A 1 2.07 -13.24 5.99
N TYR A 2 0.86 -12.92 6.46
CA TYR A 2 -0.21 -13.89 6.65
C TYR A 2 -0.89 -14.17 5.32
N ASP A 3 -1.40 -15.38 5.15
CA ASP A 3 -2.24 -15.70 4.00
C ASP A 3 -3.65 -15.09 4.15
N VAL A 4 -4.44 -15.16 3.08
CA VAL A 4 -5.80 -14.59 3.07
C VAL A 4 -6.72 -15.32 4.05
N ALA A 5 -6.56 -16.63 4.26
CA ALA A 5 -7.41 -17.41 5.16
C ALA A 5 -7.12 -17.07 6.63
N GLU A 6 -5.85 -16.96 7.00
CA GLU A 6 -5.39 -16.51 8.31
C GLU A 6 -5.87 -15.08 8.59
N LEU A 7 -5.71 -14.17 7.63
CA LEU A 7 -6.20 -12.80 7.78
C LEU A 7 -7.72 -12.73 7.87
N THR A 8 -8.45 -13.57 7.15
CA THR A 8 -9.91 -13.66 7.24
C THR A 8 -10.32 -14.06 8.65
N ALA A 9 -9.65 -15.05 9.25
CA ALA A 9 -9.90 -15.46 10.63
C ALA A 9 -9.59 -14.33 11.64
N ILE A 10 -8.49 -13.59 11.42
CA ILE A 10 -8.13 -12.42 12.24
C ILE A 10 -9.19 -11.33 12.14
N VAL A 11 -9.66 -11.00 10.94
CA VAL A 11 -10.68 -9.97 10.72
C VAL A 11 -12.00 -10.37 11.39
N ARG A 12 -12.44 -11.62 11.24
CA ARG A 12 -13.67 -12.11 11.87
C ARG A 12 -13.58 -12.01 13.40
N ARG A 13 -12.50 -12.50 13.98
CA ARG A 13 -12.26 -12.38 15.43
C ARG A 13 -12.27 -10.93 15.90
N ALA A 14 -11.67 -10.03 15.13
CA ALA A 14 -11.68 -8.61 15.45
C ALA A 14 -13.08 -7.98 15.32
N ALA A 15 -13.88 -8.41 14.34
CA ALA A 15 -15.27 -7.98 14.18
C ALA A 15 -16.13 -8.41 15.38
N ASP A 16 -15.96 -9.66 15.84
CA ASP A 16 -16.63 -10.20 17.04
C ASP A 16 -16.29 -9.36 18.29
N ILE A 17 -15.01 -9.01 18.47
CA ILE A 17 -14.55 -8.17 19.60
C ILE A 17 -15.16 -6.76 19.52
N LEU A 18 -15.36 -6.22 18.32
CA LEU A 18 -15.95 -4.90 18.09
C LEU A 18 -17.48 -4.92 18.13
N GLY A 19 -18.11 -6.11 18.23
CA GLY A 19 -19.55 -6.27 18.26
C GLY A 19 -20.24 -5.97 16.93
N ILE A 20 -19.54 -6.10 15.79
CA ILE A 20 -20.13 -5.93 14.46
C ILE A 20 -20.33 -7.28 13.77
N GLU A 21 -21.49 -7.47 13.15
CA GLU A 21 -21.78 -8.65 12.35
C GLU A 21 -20.94 -8.62 11.07
N CYS A 22 -20.14 -9.66 10.85
CA CYS A 22 -19.25 -9.76 9.70
C CYS A 22 -19.32 -11.15 9.07
N GLU A 23 -19.80 -11.18 7.83
CA GLU A 23 -19.85 -12.42 7.05
C GLU A 23 -18.46 -12.86 6.62
N ALA A 24 -18.29 -14.16 6.42
CA ALA A 24 -17.01 -14.74 5.99
C ALA A 24 -16.49 -14.11 4.68
N GLU A 25 -17.38 -13.81 3.73
CA GLU A 25 -16.99 -13.20 2.46
C GLU A 25 -16.59 -11.73 2.60
N GLY A 26 -17.26 -10.98 3.51
CA GLY A 26 -16.90 -9.59 3.83
C GLY A 26 -15.54 -9.52 4.50
N ALA A 27 -15.29 -10.38 5.50
CA ALA A 27 -13.98 -10.51 6.12
C ALA A 27 -12.90 -10.91 5.11
N GLY A 28 -13.22 -11.83 4.19
CA GLY A 28 -12.32 -12.25 3.11
C GLY A 28 -11.96 -11.11 2.15
N GLU A 29 -12.91 -10.23 1.84
CA GLU A 29 -12.66 -9.04 1.00
C GLU A 29 -11.71 -8.06 1.68
N ILE A 30 -11.90 -7.82 2.98
CA ILE A 30 -10.97 -7.02 3.78
C ILE A 30 -9.59 -7.68 3.79
N ALA A 31 -9.51 -8.98 4.07
CA ALA A 31 -8.27 -9.74 4.15
C ALA A 31 -7.45 -9.67 2.85
N ARG A 32 -8.10 -9.83 1.68
CA ARG A 32 -7.43 -9.72 0.37
C ARG A 32 -6.73 -8.37 0.16
N ARG A 33 -7.36 -7.29 0.62
CA ARG A 33 -6.81 -5.92 0.50
C ARG A 33 -5.93 -5.49 1.69
N SER A 34 -5.67 -6.41 2.62
CA SER A 34 -4.91 -6.14 3.84
C SER A 34 -3.41 -6.38 3.73
N ARG A 35 -2.91 -6.64 2.52
CA ARG A 35 -1.46 -6.67 2.25
C ARG A 35 -0.71 -7.70 3.13
N GLY A 36 -1.35 -8.83 3.43
CA GLY A 36 -0.77 -9.88 4.27
C GLY A 36 -0.45 -9.45 5.72
N THR A 37 -1.00 -8.33 6.19
CA THR A 37 -0.62 -7.68 7.45
C THR A 37 -1.82 -7.50 8.39
N PRO A 38 -1.82 -8.12 9.58
CA PRO A 38 -2.93 -8.03 10.55
C PRO A 38 -3.25 -6.59 10.99
N ARG A 39 -2.24 -5.73 11.12
CA ARG A 39 -2.42 -4.31 11.48
C ARG A 39 -3.24 -3.55 10.44
N ILE A 40 -2.99 -3.81 9.16
CA ILE A 40 -3.74 -3.19 8.04
C ILE A 40 -5.16 -3.76 8.01
N ALA A 41 -5.32 -5.07 8.19
CA ALA A 41 -6.62 -5.71 8.27
C ALA A 41 -7.52 -5.10 9.35
N ASN A 42 -6.99 -4.93 10.55
CA ASN A 42 -7.71 -4.30 11.66
C ASN A 42 -8.01 -2.82 11.40
N ARG A 43 -7.12 -2.10 10.71
CA ARG A 43 -7.35 -0.70 10.32
C ARG A 43 -8.48 -0.59 9.30
N LEU A 44 -8.48 -1.47 8.29
CA LEU A 44 -9.51 -1.50 7.26
C LEU A 44 -10.86 -1.92 7.84
N LEU A 45 -10.89 -2.94 8.71
CA LEU A 45 -12.11 -3.38 9.40
C LEU A 45 -12.79 -2.23 10.13
N ARG A 46 -12.06 -1.41 10.90
CA ARG A 46 -12.64 -0.25 11.59
C ARG A 46 -13.30 0.72 10.62
N ARG A 47 -12.66 1.03 9.49
CA ARG A 47 -13.21 1.95 8.48
C ARG A 47 -14.42 1.34 7.75
N VAL A 48 -14.40 0.04 7.48
CA VAL A 48 -15.54 -0.68 6.87
C VAL A 48 -16.71 -0.76 7.84
N ARG A 49 -16.45 -0.96 9.14
CA ARG A 49 -17.46 -0.89 10.20
C ARG A 49 -18.13 0.47 10.22
N ASP A 50 -17.34 1.55 10.27
CA ASP A 50 -17.90 2.92 10.30
C ASP A 50 -18.76 3.19 9.06
N PHE A 51 -18.41 2.61 7.90
CA PHE A 51 -19.24 2.65 6.70
C PHE A 51 -20.53 1.82 6.84
N ALA A 52 -20.43 0.59 7.34
CA ALA A 52 -21.55 -0.34 7.49
C ALA A 52 -22.60 0.18 8.49
N GLU A 53 -22.17 0.77 9.60
CA GLU A 53 -23.04 1.39 10.60
C GLU A 53 -23.86 2.55 10.01
N VAL A 54 -23.28 3.33 9.08
CA VAL A 54 -23.95 4.50 8.49
C VAL A 54 -24.75 4.15 7.23
N LYS A 55 -24.31 3.15 6.45
CA LYS A 55 -24.81 2.93 5.08
C LYS A 55 -25.32 1.51 4.80
N ALA A 56 -25.17 0.56 5.72
CA ALA A 56 -25.50 -0.85 5.45
C ALA A 56 -25.90 -1.64 6.71
N ASP A 57 -26.81 -1.08 7.51
CA ASP A 57 -27.49 -1.73 8.64
C ASP A 57 -26.57 -2.44 9.65
N GLY A 58 -25.29 -2.05 9.72
CA GLY A 58 -24.31 -2.64 10.65
C GLY A 58 -23.82 -4.04 10.29
N VAL A 59 -24.04 -4.54 9.07
CA VAL A 59 -23.56 -5.88 8.65
C VAL A 59 -22.49 -5.76 7.56
N ILE A 60 -21.31 -6.36 7.81
CA ILE A 60 -20.21 -6.40 6.83
C ILE A 60 -20.37 -7.63 5.93
N THR A 61 -21.07 -7.44 4.81
CA THR A 61 -21.12 -8.40 3.70
C THR A 61 -19.99 -8.13 2.70
N ARG A 62 -19.81 -9.01 1.69
CA ARG A 62 -18.85 -8.79 0.60
C ARG A 62 -19.12 -7.47 -0.15
N ALA A 63 -20.38 -7.18 -0.45
CA ALA A 63 -20.76 -5.97 -1.19
C ALA A 63 -20.50 -4.69 -0.36
N VAL A 64 -20.76 -4.75 0.95
CA VAL A 64 -20.50 -3.63 1.86
C VAL A 64 -18.99 -3.38 1.99
N ALA A 65 -18.20 -4.44 2.16
CA ALA A 65 -16.75 -4.33 2.18
C ALA A 65 -16.20 -3.73 0.88
N ASP A 66 -16.67 -4.19 -0.28
CA ASP A 66 -16.23 -3.64 -1.57
C ASP A 66 -16.62 -2.17 -1.75
N ALA A 67 -17.87 -1.81 -1.45
CA ALA A 67 -18.35 -0.42 -1.52
C ALA A 67 -17.59 0.50 -0.56
N ALA A 68 -17.33 0.04 0.67
CA ALA A 68 -16.50 0.75 1.62
C ALA A 68 -15.09 0.96 1.07
N MET A 69 -14.43 -0.10 0.59
CA MET A 69 -13.07 0.00 0.03
C MET A 69 -12.99 0.95 -1.17
N ALA A 70 -13.99 0.92 -2.05
CA ALA A 70 -14.11 1.86 -3.17
C ALA A 70 -14.19 3.31 -2.67
N MET A 71 -15.00 3.57 -1.63
CA MET A 71 -15.09 4.90 -1.00
C MET A 71 -13.79 5.32 -0.32
N LEU A 72 -13.06 4.38 0.29
CA LEU A 72 -11.75 4.60 0.89
C LEU A 72 -10.62 4.69 -0.15
N LYS A 73 -10.93 4.53 -1.44
CA LYS A 73 -10.01 4.51 -2.58
C LYS A 73 -8.92 3.44 -2.44
N VAL A 74 -9.28 2.30 -1.86
CA VAL A 74 -8.40 1.13 -1.76
C VAL A 74 -8.66 0.22 -2.96
N ASP A 75 -7.65 0.00 -3.80
CA ASP A 75 -7.80 -0.90 -4.96
C ASP A 75 -7.70 -2.38 -4.62
N GLY A 76 -7.83 -3.23 -5.65
CA GLY A 76 -7.75 -4.68 -5.52
C GLY A 76 -6.39 -5.19 -5.07
N GLU A 77 -5.31 -4.43 -5.27
CA GLU A 77 -3.97 -4.74 -4.73
C GLU A 77 -3.83 -4.28 -3.27
N GLY A 78 -4.79 -3.52 -2.75
CA GLY A 78 -4.76 -3.00 -1.38
C GLY A 78 -3.96 -1.71 -1.22
N PHE A 79 -3.64 -1.01 -2.32
CA PHE A 79 -3.05 0.32 -2.26
C PHE A 79 -4.08 1.31 -1.76
N ASP A 80 -3.73 2.02 -0.70
CA ASP A 80 -4.45 3.16 -0.20
C ASP A 80 -3.96 4.48 -0.85
N PRO A 81 -4.65 5.62 -0.62
CA PRO A 81 -4.22 6.90 -1.16
C PRO A 81 -2.81 7.33 -0.76
N LEU A 82 -2.31 6.90 0.40
CA LEU A 82 -1.00 7.26 0.87
C LEU A 82 0.08 6.41 0.20
N ASP A 83 -0.17 5.12 -0.05
CA ASP A 83 0.71 4.26 -0.85
C ASP A 83 0.91 4.86 -2.25
N ARG A 84 -0.19 5.29 -2.88
CA ARG A 84 -0.16 5.93 -4.20
C ARG A 84 0.58 7.27 -4.18
N ARG A 85 0.29 8.12 -3.19
CA ARG A 85 0.98 9.41 -3.02
C ARG A 85 2.47 9.20 -2.79
N MET A 86 2.88 8.21 -2.00
CA MET A 86 4.29 7.93 -1.77
C MET A 86 5.01 7.57 -3.08
N LEU A 87 4.45 6.63 -3.85
CA LEU A 87 5.06 6.24 -5.12
C LEU A 87 5.03 7.38 -6.16
N SER A 88 3.92 8.11 -6.27
CA SER A 88 3.83 9.25 -7.21
C SER A 88 4.79 10.36 -6.84
N THR A 89 4.93 10.70 -5.55
CA THR A 89 5.91 11.69 -5.07
C THR A 89 7.34 11.27 -5.39
N ILE A 90 7.69 9.99 -5.23
CA ILE A 90 9.03 9.50 -5.61
C ILE A 90 9.24 9.65 -7.13
N ILE A 91 8.25 9.30 -7.94
CA ILE A 91 8.35 9.32 -9.41
C ILE A 91 8.39 10.74 -9.95
N GLU A 92 7.48 11.62 -9.51
CA GLU A 92 7.24 12.94 -10.08
C GLU A 92 8.10 14.02 -9.42
N SER A 93 8.24 14.01 -8.10
CA SER A 93 8.95 15.06 -7.36
C SER A 93 10.43 14.76 -7.19
N PHE A 94 10.79 13.48 -7.09
CA PHE A 94 12.17 13.03 -6.91
C PHE A 94 12.70 12.24 -8.12
N ASP A 95 11.97 12.28 -9.24
CA ASP A 95 12.44 11.76 -10.52
C ASP A 95 12.83 10.27 -10.48
N GLY A 96 12.13 9.49 -9.64
CA GLY A 96 12.38 8.07 -9.37
C GLY A 96 13.25 7.78 -8.14
N GLY A 97 13.80 8.80 -7.48
CA GLY A 97 14.74 8.69 -6.36
C GLY A 97 16.21 8.69 -6.80
N PRO A 98 17.16 8.43 -5.88
CA PRO A 98 16.98 8.04 -4.48
C PRO A 98 16.56 9.22 -3.59
N VAL A 99 15.61 8.98 -2.68
CA VAL A 99 15.13 9.99 -1.71
C VAL A 99 15.19 9.48 -0.27
N GLY A 100 15.60 10.34 0.66
CA GLY A 100 15.62 10.05 2.09
C GLY A 100 14.21 9.96 2.68
N VAL A 101 14.03 9.16 3.73
CA VAL A 101 12.70 9.04 4.37
C VAL A 101 12.25 10.32 5.04
N GLU A 102 13.18 11.14 5.55
CA GLU A 102 12.84 12.43 6.15
C GLU A 102 12.28 13.39 5.09
N SER A 103 12.87 13.42 3.90
CA SER A 103 12.37 14.21 2.77
C SER A 103 11.01 13.71 2.29
N LEU A 104 10.80 12.39 2.24
CA LEU A 104 9.50 11.81 1.90
C LEU A 104 8.43 12.11 2.95
N ALA A 105 8.75 11.94 4.23
CA ALA A 105 7.88 12.26 5.34
C ALA A 105 7.44 13.73 5.29
N ALA A 106 8.39 14.65 5.06
CA ALA A 106 8.11 16.07 4.89
C ALA A 106 7.21 16.35 3.67
N ALA A 107 7.51 15.75 2.51
CA ALA A 107 6.74 15.95 1.29
C ALA A 107 5.31 15.40 1.39
N LEU A 108 5.11 14.30 2.15
CA LEU A 108 3.80 13.67 2.33
C LEU A 108 3.01 14.24 3.50
N SER A 109 3.66 15.05 4.37
CA SER A 109 3.13 15.49 5.66
C SER A 109 2.73 14.32 6.57
N GLU A 110 3.60 13.30 6.61
CA GLU A 110 3.37 12.06 7.35
C GLU A 110 4.55 11.77 8.28
N GLU A 111 4.31 10.95 9.31
CA GLU A 111 5.36 10.52 10.22
C GLU A 111 6.28 9.48 9.56
N ARG A 112 7.59 9.59 9.81
CA ARG A 112 8.60 8.62 9.34
C ARG A 112 8.22 7.17 9.68
N GLY A 113 7.79 6.93 10.92
CA GLY A 113 7.40 5.59 11.39
C GLY A 113 6.23 5.00 10.60
N THR A 114 5.27 5.84 10.18
CA THR A 114 4.17 5.39 9.33
C THR A 114 4.68 4.89 7.97
N LEU A 115 5.63 5.60 7.35
CA LEU A 115 6.20 5.19 6.07
C LEU A 115 7.00 3.87 6.22
N GLU A 116 7.92 3.82 7.19
CA GLU A 116 8.84 2.68 7.37
C GLU A 116 8.14 1.41 7.88
N ASP A 117 7.21 1.55 8.83
CA ASP A 117 6.62 0.39 9.51
C ASP A 117 5.31 -0.10 8.87
N VAL A 118 4.62 0.75 8.12
CA VAL A 118 3.29 0.44 7.57
C VAL A 118 3.30 0.32 6.05
N ILE A 119 4.04 1.18 5.35
CA ILE A 119 3.94 1.30 3.88
C ILE A 119 5.07 0.57 3.17
N GLU A 120 6.32 0.91 3.51
CA GLU A 120 7.52 0.36 2.87
C GLU A 120 7.54 -1.17 2.82
N PRO A 121 7.18 -1.93 3.88
CA PRO A 121 7.32 -3.38 3.87
C PRO A 121 6.52 -4.03 2.74
N TYR A 122 5.31 -3.54 2.48
CA TYR A 122 4.48 -4.07 1.40
C TYR A 122 4.96 -3.61 0.02
N LEU A 123 5.29 -2.31 -0.14
CA LEU A 123 5.75 -1.78 -1.43
C LEU A 123 7.06 -2.42 -1.88
N ILE A 124 7.96 -2.72 -0.93
CA ILE A 124 9.23 -3.44 -1.20
C ILE A 124 8.95 -4.89 -1.55
N GLN A 125 8.13 -5.60 -0.77
CA GLN A 125 7.83 -7.01 -1.01
C GLN A 125 7.15 -7.23 -2.38
N GLN A 126 6.23 -6.35 -2.76
CA GLN A 126 5.57 -6.39 -4.06
C GLN A 126 6.46 -5.85 -5.20
N GLY A 127 7.65 -5.33 -4.90
CA GLY A 127 8.63 -4.87 -5.88
C GLY A 127 8.28 -3.53 -6.53
N TYR A 128 7.48 -2.68 -5.87
CA TYR A 128 7.20 -1.31 -6.32
C TYR A 128 8.25 -0.30 -5.83
N LEU A 129 8.89 -0.59 -4.69
CA LEU A 129 9.88 0.25 -4.05
C LEU A 129 11.17 -0.53 -3.80
N THR A 130 12.33 0.11 -3.97
CA THR A 130 13.63 -0.44 -3.58
C THR A 130 14.29 0.47 -2.57
N ARG A 131 14.93 -0.13 -1.56
CA ARG A 131 15.76 0.59 -0.57
C ARG A 131 17.22 0.47 -0.97
N THR A 132 17.89 1.61 -1.11
CA THR A 132 19.33 1.71 -1.39
C THR A 132 20.03 2.41 -0.22
N ALA A 133 21.37 2.35 -0.19
CA ALA A 133 22.16 3.09 0.79
C ALA A 133 21.92 4.61 0.73
N ARG A 134 21.50 5.14 -0.44
CA ARG A 134 21.26 6.57 -0.68
C ARG A 134 19.81 6.99 -0.44
N GLY A 135 18.88 6.04 -0.28
CA GLY A 135 17.46 6.33 -0.12
C GLY A 135 16.54 5.35 -0.85
N ARG A 136 15.27 5.73 -0.96
CA ARG A 136 14.19 4.97 -1.59
C ARG A 136 14.11 5.30 -3.07
N MET A 137 13.89 4.29 -3.91
CA MET A 137 13.72 4.44 -5.35
C MET A 137 12.49 3.70 -5.84
N ALA A 138 11.76 4.29 -6.78
CA ALA A 138 10.64 3.63 -7.45
C ALA A 138 11.17 2.66 -8.51
N THR A 139 10.61 1.45 -8.56
CA THR A 139 11.02 0.45 -9.55
C THR A 139 10.26 0.63 -10.87
N ALA A 140 10.73 0.01 -11.95
CA ALA A 140 10.00 -0.04 -13.22
C ALA A 140 8.56 -0.60 -13.07
N LYS A 141 8.30 -1.45 -12.07
CA LYS A 141 6.93 -1.93 -11.76
C LYS A 141 6.03 -0.79 -11.28
N ALA A 142 6.53 0.10 -10.42
CA ALA A 142 5.80 1.28 -9.99
C ALA A 142 5.49 2.22 -11.16
N TYR A 143 6.47 2.52 -12.01
CA TYR A 143 6.24 3.32 -13.22
C TYR A 143 5.10 2.76 -14.08
N ARG A 144 5.16 1.46 -14.41
CA ARG A 144 4.12 0.79 -15.19
C ARG A 144 2.75 0.81 -14.52
N HIS A 145 2.70 0.64 -13.19
CA HIS A 145 1.45 0.67 -12.43
C HIS A 145 0.74 2.03 -12.52
N PHE A 146 1.50 3.12 -12.54
CA PHE A 146 0.95 4.47 -12.71
C PHE A 146 0.87 4.94 -14.17
N GLY A 147 1.16 4.06 -15.13
CA GLY A 147 1.11 4.37 -16.57
C GLY A 147 2.27 5.24 -17.08
N PHE A 148 3.33 5.39 -16.29
CA PHE A 148 4.54 6.10 -16.70
C PHE A 148 5.51 5.18 -17.46
N GLN A 149 6.29 5.76 -18.36
CA GLN A 149 7.42 5.05 -18.97
C GLN A 149 8.54 4.89 -17.93
N PRO A 150 9.05 3.67 -17.68
CA PRO A 150 10.20 3.47 -16.83
C PRO A 150 11.38 4.30 -17.33
N ARG A 151 12.11 4.95 -16.43
CA ARG A 151 13.37 5.61 -16.82
C ARG A 151 14.33 4.53 -17.33
N ALA A 152 14.95 4.78 -18.48
CA ALA A 152 16.09 3.99 -18.92
C ALA A 152 17.15 4.07 -17.82
N ASP A 153 17.64 2.92 -17.37
CA ASP A 153 18.62 2.84 -16.29
C ASP A 153 19.80 3.75 -16.64
N ARG A 154 20.02 4.79 -15.85
CA ARG A 154 21.10 5.76 -16.05
C ARG A 154 22.44 5.18 -15.58
N ALA A 155 22.56 3.85 -15.56
CA ALA A 155 23.72 3.10 -15.11
C ALA A 155 24.80 2.94 -16.19
N ASP A 156 24.47 3.13 -17.47
CA ASP A 156 25.41 2.86 -18.57
C ASP A 156 26.10 4.11 -19.15
N LEU A 157 25.86 5.30 -18.62
CA LEU A 157 26.47 6.54 -19.15
C LEU A 157 27.96 6.75 -18.78
N PHE A 158 28.54 5.88 -17.94
CA PHE A 158 29.96 5.93 -17.57
C PHE A 158 30.76 4.71 -18.06
N ALA A 159 30.17 3.80 -18.84
CA ALA A 159 30.86 2.63 -19.38
C ALA A 159 31.50 2.87 -20.78
N ALA A 160 31.36 4.06 -21.35
CA ALA A 160 31.85 4.39 -22.70
C ALA A 160 32.89 5.51 -22.68
N GLY A 161 33.95 5.35 -21.89
CA GLY A 161 34.99 6.38 -21.73
C GLY A 161 36.36 5.85 -21.31
N GLU A 162 36.73 4.62 -21.67
CA GLU A 162 38.11 4.14 -21.58
C GLU A 162 38.39 3.24 -22.79
N ASP A 163 38.56 3.84 -23.96
CA ASP A 163 39.28 3.25 -25.10
C ASP A 163 39.64 4.41 -26.05
N GLY A 164 40.79 5.04 -25.79
CA GLY A 164 41.22 6.21 -26.55
C GLY A 164 42.66 6.64 -26.21
N GLU A 165 43.60 5.96 -26.89
CA GLU A 165 44.96 6.36 -27.27
C GLU A 165 46.14 6.15 -26.29
#